data_AF-A0A2D9M8U2-F1
#
_entry.id   AF-A0A2D9M8U2-F1
#
_cell.length_a   1.000
_cell.length_b   1.000
_cell.length_c   1.000
_cell.angle_alpha   90.00
_cell.angle_beta   90.00
_cell.angle_gamma   90.00
#
_symmetry.space_group_name_H-M   'P 1'
#
loop_
_entity.id
_entity.type
_entity.pdbx_description
1 polymer ?
#
loop_
_entity_poly.entity_id
_entity_poly.type
_entity_poly.pdbx_seq_one_letter_code
_entity_poly.pdbx_strand_id
1 'polypeptide(L)'
;MTDDEADAILLEMSGVWWTSKIPSKSLEQWHNFLAERESQLCLDTIADLAVSSGRWPTMNEFYIVYNQKKRHQTESAHNGGQLPGVKYLSKEENARRMRELRYTLKRVGE
;
A
#
# COMPACT_ATOMS: atom_id res chain seq x y z
N MET A 1 -6.69 -6.56 7.56
CA MET A 1 -6.83 -7.91 6.96
C MET A 1 -7.60 -8.81 7.91
N THR A 2 -7.93 -10.04 7.51
CA THR A 2 -8.48 -11.08 8.39
C THR A 2 -7.40 -11.69 9.28
N ASP A 3 -7.82 -12.42 10.32
CA ASP A 3 -6.91 -13.10 11.26
C ASP A 3 -6.04 -14.15 10.54
N ASP A 4 -6.65 -14.97 9.69
CA ASP A 4 -5.97 -15.99 8.87
C ASP A 4 -4.93 -15.37 7.92
N GLU A 5 -5.21 -14.18 7.37
CA GLU A 5 -4.25 -13.46 6.52
C GLU A 5 -3.07 -12.92 7.34
N ALA A 6 -3.31 -12.44 8.56
CA ALA A 6 -2.24 -11.97 9.45
C ALA A 6 -1.32 -13.13 9.86
N ASP A 7 -1.90 -14.31 10.16
CA ASP A 7 -1.15 -15.54 10.42
C ASP A 7 -0.33 -15.99 9.22
N ALA A 8 -0.90 -15.95 8.01
CA ALA A 8 -0.18 -16.28 6.78
C ALA A 8 1.03 -15.36 6.57
N ILE A 9 0.88 -14.06 6.80
CA ILE A 9 1.98 -13.09 6.70
C ILE A 9 3.03 -13.32 7.79
N LEU A 10 2.60 -13.65 9.02
CA LEU A 10 3.52 -13.97 10.10
C LEU A 10 4.32 -15.25 9.80
N LEU A 11 3.69 -16.23 9.16
CA LEU A 11 4.33 -17.44 8.66
C LEU A 11 5.36 -17.10 7.57
N GLU A 12 5.04 -16.22 6.62
CA GLU A 12 6.01 -15.73 5.63
C GLU A 12 7.21 -15.03 6.28
N MET A 13 6.99 -14.15 7.26
CA MET A 13 8.08 -13.53 8.02
C MET A 13 8.96 -14.59 8.70
N SER A 14 8.36 -15.65 9.24
CA SER A 14 9.11 -16.78 9.79
C SER A 14 9.92 -17.50 8.71
N GLY A 15 9.37 -17.78 7.53
CA GLY A 15 10.12 -18.39 6.44
C GLY A 15 11.40 -17.62 6.05
N VAL A 16 11.36 -16.29 6.16
CA VAL A 16 12.49 -15.42 5.78
C VAL A 16 13.56 -15.29 6.88
N TRP A 17 13.17 -15.06 8.13
CA TRP A 17 14.12 -14.68 9.20
C TRP A 17 14.14 -15.62 10.41
N TRP A 18 13.51 -16.79 10.33
CA TRP A 18 13.47 -17.72 11.46
C TRP A 18 14.85 -18.28 11.79
N THR A 19 15.48 -17.60 12.73
CA THR A 19 16.86 -17.83 13.16
C THR A 19 16.90 -18.39 14.58
N SER A 20 15.86 -18.15 15.39
CA SER A 20 15.71 -18.67 16.74
C SER A 20 14.26 -18.53 17.24
N LYS A 21 13.97 -19.14 18.40
CA LYS A 21 12.63 -19.18 18.99
C LYS A 21 12.16 -17.77 19.37
N ILE A 22 11.27 -17.18 18.57
CA ILE A 22 10.65 -15.88 18.88
C ILE A 22 9.69 -16.08 20.07
N PRO A 23 9.73 -15.21 21.11
CA PRO A 23 8.79 -15.31 22.23
C PRO A 23 7.33 -15.21 21.77
N SER A 24 6.44 -16.02 22.34
CA SER A 24 5.00 -16.02 21.98
C SER A 24 4.34 -14.65 22.08
N LYS A 25 4.71 -13.85 23.10
CA LYS A 25 4.22 -12.47 23.24
C LYS A 25 4.62 -11.57 22.08
N SER A 26 5.81 -11.77 21.51
CA SER A 26 6.26 -11.00 20.36
C SER A 26 5.48 -11.38 19.11
N LEU A 27 5.16 -12.68 18.92
CA LEU A 27 4.32 -13.14 17.82
C LEU A 27 2.90 -12.57 17.92
N GLU A 28 2.30 -12.57 19.12
CA GLU A 28 0.98 -11.96 19.35
C GLU A 28 0.96 -10.46 19.04
N GLN A 29 2.01 -9.73 19.44
CA GLN A 29 2.13 -8.32 19.09
C GLN A 29 2.25 -8.12 17.58
N TRP A 30 3.04 -8.97 16.89
CA TRP A 30 3.20 -8.91 15.44
C TRP A 30 1.90 -9.22 14.71
N HIS A 31 1.17 -10.23 15.14
CA HIS A 31 -0.14 -10.58 14.59
C HIS A 31 -1.12 -9.40 14.70
N ASN A 32 -1.30 -8.84 15.89
CA ASN A 32 -2.16 -7.67 16.10
C ASN A 32 -1.74 -6.47 15.24
N PHE A 33 -0.43 -6.24 15.14
CA PHE A 33 0.12 -5.21 14.27
C PHE A 33 -0.18 -5.47 12.79
N LEU A 34 -0.07 -6.70 12.31
CA LEU A 34 -0.36 -7.04 10.92
C LEU A 34 -1.87 -6.99 10.62
N ALA A 35 -2.73 -7.45 11.55
CA ALA A 35 -4.18 -7.49 11.37
C ALA A 35 -4.79 -6.13 10.98
N GLU A 36 -4.26 -5.02 11.49
CA GLU A 36 -4.70 -3.66 11.17
C GLU A 36 -4.24 -3.12 9.80
N ARG A 37 -3.47 -3.90 9.03
CA ARG A 37 -2.81 -3.48 7.79
C ARG A 37 -3.37 -4.20 6.56
N GLU A 38 -2.92 -3.76 5.40
CA GLU A 38 -3.30 -4.32 4.11
C GLU A 38 -2.37 -5.49 3.74
N SER A 39 -2.96 -6.63 3.37
CA SER A 39 -2.25 -7.90 3.21
C SER A 39 -1.15 -7.84 2.16
N GLN A 40 -1.49 -7.39 0.95
CA GLN A 40 -0.54 -7.29 -0.15
C GLN A 40 0.63 -6.33 0.17
N LEU A 41 0.32 -5.18 0.77
CA LEU A 41 1.32 -4.19 1.11
C LEU A 41 2.28 -4.68 2.21
N CYS A 42 1.79 -5.52 3.13
CA CYS A 42 2.62 -6.20 4.12
C CYS A 42 3.57 -7.20 3.46
N LEU A 43 3.11 -8.03 2.53
CA LEU A 43 3.95 -8.97 1.77
C LEU A 43 5.05 -8.24 0.97
N ASP A 44 4.68 -7.17 0.28
CA ASP A 44 5.63 -6.35 -0.47
C ASP A 44 6.67 -5.70 0.46
N THR A 45 6.27 -5.33 1.68
CA THR A 45 7.17 -4.77 2.70
C THR A 45 8.15 -5.82 3.19
N ILE A 46 7.69 -7.06 3.41
CA ILE A 46 8.54 -8.19 3.80
C ILE A 46 9.59 -8.46 2.73
N ALA A 47 9.20 -8.49 1.45
CA ALA A 47 10.12 -8.72 0.35
C ALA A 47 11.25 -7.68 0.30
N ASP A 48 10.94 -6.38 0.45
CA ASP A 48 11.96 -5.32 0.47
C ASP A 48 12.87 -5.41 1.70
N LEU A 49 12.31 -5.74 2.86
CA LEU A 49 13.07 -5.92 4.09
C LEU A 49 13.96 -7.16 4.00
N ALA A 50 13.53 -8.23 3.32
CA ALA A 50 14.29 -9.46 3.17
C ALA A 50 15.57 -9.23 2.36
N VAL A 51 15.50 -8.34 1.35
CA VAL A 51 16.65 -7.95 0.53
C VAL A 51 17.62 -7.04 1.31
N SER A 52 17.09 -6.17 2.18
CA SER A 52 17.88 -5.14 2.86
C SER A 52 18.41 -5.55 4.24
N SER A 53 17.78 -6.51 4.91
CA SER A 53 18.11 -6.96 6.26
C SER A 53 18.05 -8.47 6.37
N GLY A 54 19.17 -9.08 6.79
CA GLY A 54 19.26 -10.51 7.10
C GLY A 54 18.71 -10.90 8.49
N ARG A 55 18.08 -9.96 9.22
CA ARG A 55 17.49 -10.21 10.54
C ARG A 55 16.01 -9.86 10.56
N TRP A 56 15.30 -10.47 11.51
CA TRP A 56 13.92 -10.12 11.83
C TRP A 56 13.80 -8.60 12.07
N PRO A 57 12.93 -7.89 11.34
CA PRO A 57 12.80 -6.44 11.47
C PRO A 57 12.13 -6.08 12.80
N THR A 58 12.40 -4.89 13.33
CA THR A 58 11.56 -4.33 14.39
C THR A 58 10.24 -3.82 13.80
N MET A 59 9.20 -3.70 14.62
CA MET A 59 7.91 -3.15 14.17
C MET A 59 8.03 -1.72 13.62
N ASN A 60 8.94 -0.92 14.19
CA ASN A 60 9.17 0.43 13.72
C ASN A 60 9.84 0.45 12.34
N GLU A 61 10.84 -0.41 12.11
CA GLU A 61 11.46 -0.57 10.79
C GLU A 61 10.43 -0.99 9.74
N PHE A 62 9.60 -1.97 10.08
CA PHE A 62 8.50 -2.39 9.22
C PHE A 62 7.53 -1.24 8.94
N TYR A 63 7.10 -0.53 9.98
CA TYR A 63 6.14 0.57 9.87
C TYR A 63 6.65 1.70 8.96
N ILE A 64 7.93 2.02 9.04
CA ILE A 64 8.56 3.05 8.19
C ILE A 64 8.49 2.63 6.72
N VAL A 65 8.93 1.42 6.38
CA VAL A 65 8.94 0.92 4.99
C VAL A 65 7.51 0.75 4.47
N TYR A 66 6.62 0.19 5.29
CA TYR A 66 5.20 0.03 4.96
C TYR A 66 4.54 1.37 4.62
N ASN A 67 4.76 2.40 5.44
CA ASN A 67 4.18 3.72 5.18
C ASN A 67 4.80 4.43 3.99
N GLN A 68 6.09 4.23 3.72
CA GLN A 68 6.71 4.73 2.50
C GLN A 68 6.01 4.10 1.28
N LYS A 69 5.81 2.79 1.26
CA LYS A 69 5.07 2.11 0.19
C LYS A 69 3.61 2.58 0.09
N LYS A 70 2.91 2.70 1.21
CA LYS A 70 1.52 3.20 1.26
C LYS A 70 1.42 4.61 0.67
N ARG A 71 2.36 5.49 1.02
CA ARG A 71 2.45 6.84 0.46
C ARG A 71 2.72 6.79 -1.04
N HIS A 72 3.69 6.01 -1.51
CA HIS A 72 3.95 5.85 -2.94
C HIS A 72 2.75 5.29 -3.71
N GLN A 73 1.99 4.33 -3.17
CA GLN A 73 0.74 3.87 -3.78
C GLN A 73 -0.33 4.97 -3.80
N THR A 74 -0.48 5.71 -2.71
CA THR A 74 -1.44 6.83 -2.61
C THR A 74 -1.04 7.96 -3.56
N GLU A 75 0.24 8.29 -3.67
CA GLU A 75 0.81 9.29 -4.57
C GLU A 75 0.76 8.83 -6.02
N SER A 76 0.89 7.53 -6.30
CA SER A 76 0.67 6.97 -7.64
C SER A 76 -0.81 6.99 -8.03
N ALA A 77 -1.71 6.85 -7.06
CA ALA A 77 -3.15 7.03 -7.25
C ALA A 77 -3.54 8.53 -7.38
N HIS A 78 -2.86 9.44 -6.67
CA HIS A 78 -3.09 10.90 -6.75
C HIS A 78 -2.41 11.55 -7.96
N ASN A 79 -1.25 11.04 -8.38
CA ASN A 79 -0.57 11.40 -9.64
C ASN A 79 -1.03 10.55 -10.82
N GLY A 80 -1.97 9.62 -10.61
CA GLY A 80 -2.61 8.78 -11.61
C GLY A 80 -3.56 9.52 -12.54
N GLY A 81 -3.15 10.68 -13.06
CA GLY A 81 -3.87 11.41 -14.09
C GLY A 81 -2.99 11.87 -15.26
N GLN A 82 -1.69 11.54 -15.31
CA GLN A 82 -0.84 11.95 -16.42
C GLN A 82 -0.25 10.71 -17.09
N LEU A 83 -0.91 10.32 -18.19
CA LEU A 83 -0.27 9.47 -19.18
C LEU A 83 0.99 10.19 -19.71
N PRO A 84 2.10 9.47 -19.94
CA PRO A 84 3.32 10.08 -20.46
C PRO A 84 3.02 10.78 -21.80
N GLY A 85 3.28 12.09 -21.87
CA GLY A 85 3.05 12.94 -23.06
C GLY A 85 1.83 13.86 -23.02
N VAL A 86 0.98 13.79 -21.98
CA VAL A 86 -0.21 14.64 -21.88
C VAL A 86 0.05 15.84 -20.97
N LYS A 87 0.07 17.06 -21.49
CA LYS A 87 0.21 18.29 -20.68
C LYS A 87 -1.12 18.55 -19.95
N TYR A 88 -1.13 18.57 -18.60
CA TYR A 88 -2.34 18.91 -17.85
C TYR A 88 -2.80 20.32 -18.20
N LEU A 89 -4.11 20.48 -18.36
CA LEU A 89 -4.76 21.77 -18.53
C LEU A 89 -4.88 22.47 -17.17
N SER A 90 -4.90 23.81 -17.18
CA SER A 90 -5.08 24.60 -15.95
C SER A 90 -6.42 24.28 -15.26
N LYS A 91 -6.53 24.57 -13.95
CA LYS A 91 -7.75 24.32 -13.16
C LYS A 91 -9.00 24.90 -13.81
N GLU A 92 -8.88 26.08 -14.43
CA GLU A 92 -9.99 26.75 -15.12
C GLU A 92 -10.44 26.01 -16.38
N GLU A 93 -9.49 25.52 -17.18
CA GLU A 93 -9.77 24.81 -18.43
C GLU A 93 -10.38 23.43 -18.16
N ASN A 94 -9.93 22.73 -17.11
CA ASN A 94 -10.53 21.49 -16.66
C ASN A 94 -11.98 21.69 -16.20
N ALA A 95 -12.26 22.76 -15.45
CA ALA A 95 -13.60 23.10 -15.00
C ALA A 95 -14.54 23.47 -16.16
N ARG A 96 -14.01 24.09 -17.22
CA ARG A 96 -14.74 24.39 -18.46
C ARG A 96 -15.10 23.11 -19.21
N ARG A 97 -14.12 22.23 -19.47
CA ARG A 97 -14.35 20.96 -20.18
C ARG A 97 -15.31 20.02 -19.43
N MET A 98 -15.24 19.98 -18.12
CA MET A 98 -16.18 19.20 -17.30
C MET A 98 -17.63 19.72 -17.40
N ARG A 99 -17.82 21.04 -17.55
CA ARG A 99 -19.15 21.61 -17.80
C ARG A 99 -19.66 21.26 -19.20
N GLU A 100 -18.82 21.34 -20.21
CA GLU A 100 -19.18 20.96 -21.58
C GLU A 100 -19.55 19.47 -21.69
N LEU A 101 -18.75 18.57 -21.09
CA LEU A 101 -19.04 17.14 -21.05
C LEU A 101 -20.39 16.83 -20.37
N ARG A 102 -20.67 17.48 -19.25
CA ARG A 102 -21.96 17.33 -18.56
C ARG A 102 -23.14 17.82 -19.40
N TYR A 103 -22.94 18.89 -20.17
CA TYR A 103 -23.97 19.41 -21.07
C TYR A 103 -24.22 18.46 -22.25
N THR A 104 -23.16 17.90 -22.83
CA THR A 104 -23.27 16.90 -23.92
C THR A 104 -23.97 15.63 -23.45
N LEU A 105 -23.59 15.09 -22.29
CA LEU A 105 -24.21 13.88 -21.74
C LEU A 105 -25.70 14.09 -21.44
N LYS A 106 -26.09 15.28 -20.97
CA LYS A 106 -27.49 15.61 -20.73
C LYS A 106 -28.33 15.68 -22.01
N ARG A 107 -27.73 16.08 -23.14
CA ARG A 107 -28.39 16.12 -24.46
C ARG A 107 -28.45 14.79 -25.20
N VAL A 108 -27.61 13.82 -24.83
CA VAL A 108 -27.61 12.46 -25.41
C VAL A 108 -28.62 11.54 -24.69
N GLY A 109 -29.04 11.93 -23.48
CA GLY A 109 -30.08 11.23 -22.71
C GLY A 109 -31.52 11.71 -22.95
N GLU A 110 -31.73 12.62 -23.92
CA GLU A 110 -33.05 13.03 -24.44
C GLU A 110 -33.25 12.44 -25.84
#